data_AF-A0A804IPD0-F1
#
_entry.id   AF-A0A804IPD0-F1
#
_cell.length_a   1.000
_cell.length_b   1.000
_cell.length_c   1.000
_cell.angle_alpha   90.00
_cell.angle_beta   90.00
_cell.angle_gamma   90.00
#
_symmetry.space_group_name_H-M   'P 1'
#
loop_
_entity.id
_entity.type
_entity.pdbx_description
1 polymer ?
#
loop_
_entity_poly.entity_id
_entity_poly.type
_entity_poly.pdbx_seq_one_letter_code
_entity_poly.pdbx_strand_id
1 'polypeptide(L)' 'MNPPPQILHLPGHVDEVFCVDWSPDGEKVASGGKDRLLKLWMN' A
#
# COMPACT_ATOMS: atom_id res chain seq x y z
N MET A 1 -6.25 -0.77 27.56
CA MET A 1 -5.51 -1.68 26.65
C MET A 1 -5.58 -1.09 25.26
N ASN A 2 -4.46 -1.05 24.52
CA ASN A 2 -4.50 -0.61 23.13
C ASN A 2 -5.12 -1.72 22.26
N PRO A 3 -6.03 -1.39 21.33
CA PRO A 3 -6.55 -2.38 20.40
C PRO A 3 -5.41 -2.96 19.56
N PRO A 4 -5.53 -4.21 19.10
CA PRO A 4 -4.57 -4.75 18.16
C PRO A 4 -4.51 -3.87 16.91
N PRO A 5 -3.34 -3.76 16.25
CA PRO A 5 -3.22 -3.01 15.01
C PRO A 5 -4.20 -3.57 13.98
N GLN A 6 -4.92 -2.69 13.29
CA GLN A 6 -5.69 -3.08 12.13
C GLN A 6 -4.73 -3.31 10.96
N ILE A 7 -4.77 -4.52 10.41
CA ILE A 7 -3.97 -4.90 9.24
C ILE A 7 -4.90 -4.86 8.04
N LEU A 8 -4.66 -3.93 7.12
CA LEU A 8 -5.38 -3.86 5.85
C LEU A 8 -4.60 -4.60 4.76
N HIS A 9 -5.29 -5.45 4.00
CA HIS A 9 -4.73 -6.10 2.82
C HIS A 9 -5.05 -5.27 1.57
N LEU A 10 -4.04 -4.97 0.75
CA LEU A 10 -4.16 -4.15 -0.46
C LEU A 10 -3.93 -5.01 -1.72
N PRO A 11 -4.92 -5.82 -2.14
CA PRO A 11 -4.74 -6.80 -3.20
C PRO A 11 -4.72 -6.15 -4.58
N GLY A 12 -3.75 -6.49 -5.42
CA GLY A 12 -3.83 -6.13 -6.83
C GLY A 12 -2.53 -6.20 -7.60
N HIS A 13 -1.38 -6.08 -6.92
CA HIS A 13 -0.13 -6.45 -7.57
C HIS A 13 -0.15 -7.94 -7.82
N VAL A 14 0.18 -8.34 -9.04
CA VAL A 14 0.16 -9.75 -9.47
C VAL A 14 1.54 -10.40 -9.40
N ASP A 15 2.54 -9.64 -8.93
CA ASP A 15 3.93 -10.06 -8.76
C ASP A 15 4.58 -9.21 -7.63
N GLU A 16 5.87 -9.42 -7.38
CA GLU A 16 6.67 -8.81 -6.31
C GLU A 16 6.53 -7.28 -6.25
N VAL A 17 6.34 -6.75 -5.04
CA VAL A 17 6.34 -5.31 -4.75
C VAL A 17 7.73 -4.89 -4.32
N PHE A 18 8.27 -3.84 -4.96
CA PHE A 18 9.63 -3.36 -4.70
C PHE A 18 9.68 -2.06 -3.90
N CYS A 19 8.61 -1.26 -3.95
CA CYS A 19 8.56 0.00 -3.21
C CYS A 19 7.15 0.31 -2.71
N VAL A 20 7.11 1.03 -1.58
CA VAL A 20 5.91 1.60 -0.99
C VAL A 20 6.26 2.96 -0.39
N ASP A 21 5.37 3.94 -0.52
CA ASP A 21 5.50 5.22 0.16
C ASP A 21 4.12 5.79 0.52
N TRP A 22 4.10 6.65 1.55
CA TRP A 22 2.90 7.34 2.01
C TRP A 22 2.87 8.77 1.46
N SER A 23 1.67 9.28 1.19
CA SER A 23 1.50 10.72 1.00
C SER A 23 1.81 11.46 2.31
N PRO A 24 2.30 12.72 2.26
CA PRO A 24 2.62 13.50 3.46
C PRO A 24 1.44 13.73 4.41
N ASP A 25 0.21 13.70 3.88
CA ASP A 25 -1.04 13.82 4.64
C ASP A 25 -1.49 12.49 5.28
N GLY A 26 -0.85 11.37 4.94
CA GLY A 26 -1.20 10.03 5.43
C GLY A 26 -2.46 9.43 4.82
N GLU A 27 -3.10 10.09 3.85
CA GLU A 27 -4.37 9.62 3.27
C GLU A 27 -4.20 8.58 2.16
N LYS A 28 -3.01 8.50 1.57
CA LYS A 28 -2.77 7.75 0.34
C LYS A 28 -1.48 6.94 0.45
N VAL A 29 -1.49 5.78 -0.20
CA VAL A 29 -0.32 4.91 -0.33
C VAL A 29 -0.05 4.67 -1.80
N ALA A 30 1.19 4.85 -2.22
CA ALA A 30 1.66 4.44 -3.54
C ALA A 30 2.53 3.18 -3.43
N SER A 31 2.34 2.23 -4.32
CA SER A 31 3.19 1.03 -4.43
C SER A 31 3.58 0.76 -5.89
N GLY A 32 4.78 0.20 -6.07
CA GLY A 32 5.32 -0.19 -7.38
C GLY A 32 5.88 -1.61 -7.35
N GLY A 33 5.62 -2.37 -8.42
CA GLY A 33 5.97 -3.79 -8.50
C GLY A 33 6.52 -4.25 -9.84
N LYS A 34 6.94 -5.52 -9.88
CA LYS A 34 7.46 -6.23 -11.04
C LYS A 34 6.42 -6.42 -12.14
N ASP A 35 5.15 -6.34 -11.79
CA ASP A 35 4.02 -6.28 -12.71
C ASP A 35 3.99 -5.01 -13.57
N ARG A 36 4.95 -4.09 -13.37
CA ARG A 36 5.13 -2.84 -14.12
C ARG A 36 3.96 -1.87 -13.93
N LEU A 37 3.22 -2.01 -12.84
CA LEU A 37 2.14 -1.12 -12.47
C LEU A 37 2.52 -0.28 -11.25
N LEU A 38 2.02 0.94 -11.23
CA LEU A 38 1.88 1.73 -10.01
C LEU A 38 0.45 1.57 -9.50
N LYS A 39 0.28 1.42 -8.19
CA LYS A 39 -1.04 1.38 -7.55
C LYS A 39 -1.12 2.46 -6.48
N LEU A 40 -2.27 3.13 -6.45
CA LEU A 40 -2.59 4.15 -5.48
C LEU A 40 -3.79 3.67 -4.65
N TRP A 41 -3.65 3.71 -3.34
CA TRP A 41 -4.68 3.32 -2.38
C TRP A 41 -5.10 4.55 -1.59
N MET A 42 -6.39 4.64 -1.27
CA MET A 42 -6.98 5.73 -0.50
C MET A 42 -7.79 5.11 0.63
N ASN A 43 -7.73 5.74 1.81
CA ASN A 43 -8.53 5.34 2.97
C ASN A 43 -9.96 5.89 2.91
#